data_AF-A0A519T3W0-F1
#
_entry.id   AF-A0A519T3W0-F1
#
_cell.length_a   1.000
_cell.length_b   1.000
_cell.length_c   1.000
_cell.angle_alpha   90.00
_cell.angle_beta   90.00
_cell.angle_gamma   90.00
#
_symmetry.space_group_name_H-M   'P 1'
#
loop_
_entity.id
_entity.type
_entity.pdbx_description
1 polymer ?
#
loop_
_entity_poly.entity_id
_entity_poly.type
_entity_poly.pdbx_seq_one_letter_code
_entity_poly.pdbx_strand_id
1 'polypeptide(L)'
;MNLLEVLALAGGVDATTAGSGARYGGRVDNIRIIRGDLKNPQVQFIDLSTLEGMRRGNLQVEPNDIIYVQPVRRPFQETLTEIAPVFSAFSAVIGVVATTITLIYLIKQ
;
A
#
# COMPACT_ATOMS: atom_id res chain seq x y z
N MET A 1 -13.89 21.88 -6.42
CA MET A 1 -13.59 20.65 -5.67
C MET A 1 -12.24 20.84 -5.01
N ASN A 2 -12.10 20.47 -3.75
CA ASN A 2 -10.84 20.64 -3.03
C ASN A 2 -9.99 19.35 -3.10
N LEU A 3 -8.67 19.43 -2.96
CA LEU A 3 -7.78 18.26 -2.95
C LEU A 3 -8.22 17.23 -1.92
N LEU A 4 -8.53 17.65 -0.70
CA LEU A 4 -9.02 16.77 0.37
C LEU A 4 -10.32 16.06 -0.01
N GLU A 5 -11.22 16.75 -0.69
CA GLU A 5 -12.49 16.20 -1.15
C GLU A 5 -12.26 15.18 -2.26
N VAL A 6 -11.38 15.47 -3.22
CA VAL A 6 -11.00 14.52 -4.28
C VAL A 6 -10.37 13.26 -3.69
N LEU A 7 -9.47 13.41 -2.72
CA LEU A 7 -8.84 12.28 -2.03
C LEU A 7 -9.88 11.47 -1.24
N ALA A 8 -10.83 12.13 -0.56
CA ALA A 8 -11.90 11.44 0.16
C ALA A 8 -12.83 10.68 -0.78
N LEU A 9 -13.21 11.29 -1.93
CA LEU A 9 -14.01 10.65 -2.98
C LEU A 9 -13.28 9.44 -3.59
N ALA A 10 -11.95 9.47 -3.64
CA ALA A 10 -11.11 8.36 -4.12
C ALA A 10 -10.92 7.23 -3.09
N GLY A 11 -11.53 7.33 -1.90
CA GLY A 11 -11.40 6.32 -0.84
C GLY A 11 -10.32 6.65 0.21
N GLY A 12 -9.82 7.88 0.21
CA GLY A 12 -8.78 8.36 1.12
C GLY A 12 -7.36 8.11 0.60
N VAL A 13 -6.38 8.58 1.37
CA VAL A 13 -4.96 8.39 1.05
C VAL A 13 -4.45 7.06 1.59
N ASP A 14 -5.14 6.46 2.55
CA ASP A 14 -4.76 5.15 3.09
C ASP A 14 -5.48 4.04 2.33
N ALA A 15 -4.76 2.97 1.99
CA ALA A 15 -5.27 1.86 1.18
C ALA A 15 -6.03 0.81 2.03
N THR A 16 -6.27 1.15 3.29
CA THR A 16 -6.96 0.29 4.26
C THR A 16 -8.49 0.36 4.11
N THR A 17 -9.01 1.18 3.20
CA THR A 17 -10.43 1.24 2.88
C THR A 17 -10.89 -0.02 2.12
N ALA A 18 -11.79 -0.77 2.77
CA ALA A 18 -12.43 -1.96 2.23
C ALA A 18 -12.97 -1.72 0.80
N GLY A 19 -12.36 -2.40 -0.18
CA GLY A 19 -12.74 -2.33 -1.60
C GLY A 19 -11.62 -1.81 -2.50
N SER A 20 -10.64 -1.09 -1.95
CA SER A 20 -9.41 -0.75 -2.64
C SER A 20 -8.51 -1.98 -2.65
N GLY A 21 -8.36 -2.66 -3.79
CA GLY A 21 -7.37 -3.74 -3.93
C GLY A 21 -5.91 -3.30 -3.73
N ALA A 22 -5.68 -2.06 -3.30
CA ALA A 22 -4.36 -1.52 -3.01
C ALA A 22 -3.82 -2.14 -1.72
N ARG A 23 -2.68 -2.84 -1.85
CA ARG A 23 -1.94 -3.42 -0.73
C ARG A 23 -1.12 -2.38 0.06
N TYR A 24 -1.02 -1.16 -0.45
CA TYR A 24 -0.12 -0.13 0.07
C TYR A 24 -0.88 1.17 0.27
N GLY A 25 -0.86 1.71 1.49
CA GLY A 25 -1.32 3.07 1.76
C GLY A 25 -0.52 4.09 0.95
N GLY A 26 -1.13 5.21 0.65
CA GLY A 26 -0.50 6.35 -0.02
C GLY A 26 0.27 7.24 0.97
N ARG A 27 1.39 7.77 0.50
CA ARG A 27 2.20 8.76 1.22
C ARG A 27 1.50 10.11 1.20
N VAL A 28 1.16 10.61 2.37
CA VAL A 28 0.58 11.95 2.56
C VAL A 28 1.62 13.06 2.51
N ASP A 29 2.90 12.73 2.66
CA ASP A 29 4.01 13.68 2.72
C ASP A 29 4.53 14.13 1.35
N ASN A 30 4.16 13.42 0.28
CA ASN A 30 4.60 13.72 -1.09
C ASN A 30 3.48 13.46 -2.09
N ILE A 31 2.44 14.27 -2.01
CA ILE A 31 1.38 14.31 -3.02
C ILE A 31 1.78 15.27 -4.12
N ARG A 32 1.61 14.85 -5.38
CA ARG A 32 1.98 15.65 -6.55
C ARG A 32 0.72 16.02 -7.31
N ILE A 33 0.51 17.32 -7.51
CA ILE A 33 -0.50 17.81 -8.46
C ILE A 33 0.25 18.17 -9.74
N ILE A 34 -0.16 17.56 -10.84
CA ILE A 34 0.42 17.74 -12.16
C ILE A 34 -0.60 18.50 -13.01
N ARG A 35 -0.24 19.69 -13.48
CA ARG A 35 -1.12 20.61 -14.23
C ARG A 35 -0.52 21.02 -15.56
N GLY A 36 -1.38 21.34 -16.53
CA GLY A 36 -0.96 21.81 -17.86
C GLY A 36 -0.64 20.70 -18.85
N ASP A 37 0.25 20.96 -19.81
CA ASP A 37 0.61 20.00 -20.86
C ASP A 37 1.44 18.84 -20.28
N LEU A 38 1.05 17.60 -20.60
CA LEU A 38 1.77 16.39 -20.19
C LEU A 38 3.23 16.36 -20.65
N LYS A 39 3.60 17.12 -21.69
CA LYS A 39 5.00 17.23 -22.15
C LYS A 39 5.85 18.16 -21.28
N ASN A 40 5.26 19.20 -20.70
CA ASN A 40 5.95 20.12 -19.80
C ASN A 40 5.00 20.54 -18.67
N PRO A 41 4.66 19.62 -17.75
CA PRO A 41 3.65 19.89 -16.76
C PRO A 41 4.23 20.69 -15.60
N GLN A 42 3.40 21.51 -14.98
CA GLN A 42 3.69 22.13 -13.70
C GLN A 42 3.40 21.12 -12.59
N VAL A 43 4.44 20.72 -11.86
CA VAL A 43 4.32 19.77 -10.74
C VAL A 43 4.42 20.51 -9.43
N GLN A 44 3.35 20.44 -8.64
CA GLN A 44 3.29 21.02 -7.30
C GLN A 44 3.32 19.91 -6.26
N PHE A 45 4.24 20.04 -5.29
CA PHE A 45 4.36 19.12 -4.17
C PHE A 45 3.54 19.62 -2.98
N ILE A 46 2.79 18.70 -2.38
CA ILE A 46 1.95 18.95 -1.21
C ILE A 46 2.25 17.89 -0.17
N ASP A 47 2.53 18.36 1.03
CA ASP A 47 2.77 17.54 2.20
C ASP A 47 1.62 17.72 3.19
N LEU A 48 0.66 16.80 3.18
CA LEU A 48 -0.50 16.81 4.10
C LEU A 48 -0.15 16.31 5.52
N SER A 49 1.10 15.90 5.79
CA SER A 49 1.52 15.51 7.15
C SER A 49 1.71 16.71 8.08
N THR A 50 1.83 17.91 7.52
CA THR A 50 2.03 19.16 8.27
C THR A 50 0.74 19.96 8.38
N LEU A 51 0.59 20.72 9.48
CA LEU A 51 -0.58 21.59 9.67
C LEU A 51 -0.67 22.68 8.58
N GLU A 52 0.47 23.25 8.18
CA GLU A 52 0.53 24.21 7.08
C GLU A 52 0.13 23.57 5.76
N GLY A 53 0.56 22.34 5.52
CA GLY A 53 0.21 21.57 4.35
C GLY A 53 -1.25 21.17 4.31
N MET A 54 -1.89 20.89 5.45
CA MET A 54 -3.34 20.70 5.55
C MET A 54 -4.12 22.00 5.25
N ARG A 55 -3.60 23.16 5.70
CA ARG A 55 -4.17 24.47 5.33
C ARG A 55 -4.01 24.77 3.84
N ARG A 56 -2.88 24.39 3.24
CA ARG A 56 -2.64 24.42 1.79
C ARG A 56 -3.43 23.35 1.05
N GLY A 57 -3.80 22.25 1.71
CA GLY A 57 -4.64 21.17 1.20
C GLY A 57 -6.09 21.60 0.99
N ASN A 58 -6.43 22.85 1.32
CA ASN A 58 -7.57 23.57 0.77
C ASN A 58 -7.32 24.13 -0.65
N LEU A 59 -6.33 23.59 -1.36
CA LEU A 59 -6.02 23.97 -2.73
C LEU A 59 -7.17 23.55 -3.65
N GLN A 60 -7.72 24.53 -4.35
CA GLN A 60 -8.73 24.28 -5.35
C GLN A 60 -8.11 23.46 -6.49
N VAL A 61 -8.68 22.28 -6.73
CA VAL A 61 -8.28 21.41 -7.85
C VAL A 61 -8.95 21.92 -9.12
N GLU A 62 -8.16 22.05 -10.18
CA GLU A 62 -8.61 22.53 -11.48
C GLU A 62 -8.99 21.34 -12.40
N PRO A 63 -9.85 21.58 -13.41
CA PRO A 63 -10.14 20.56 -14.40
C PRO A 63 -8.86 20.10 -15.13
N ASN A 64 -8.72 18.79 -15.32
CA ASN A 64 -7.55 18.12 -15.91
C ASN A 64 -6.30 18.04 -15.01
N ASP A 65 -6.42 18.38 -13.73
CA ASP A 65 -5.36 18.10 -12.76
C ASP A 65 -5.19 16.60 -12.56
N ILE A 66 -3.94 16.14 -12.56
CA ILE A 66 -3.60 14.76 -12.20
C ILE A 66 -3.01 14.77 -10.80
N ILE A 67 -3.69 14.10 -9.88
CA ILE A 67 -3.23 13.94 -8.50
C ILE A 67 -2.53 12.59 -8.38
N TYR A 68 -1.23 12.62 -8.15
CA TYR A 68 -0.41 11.43 -7.94
C TYR A 68 -0.05 11.29 -6.46
N VAL A 69 -0.42 10.15 -5.89
CA VAL A 69 -0.07 9.74 -4.54
C VAL A 69 0.92 8.59 -4.62
N GLN A 70 2.11 8.78 -4.05
CA GLN A 70 3.14 7.73 -4.04
C GLN A 70 2.73 6.60 -3.06
N PRO A 71 2.82 5.32 -3.43
CA PRO A 71 2.56 4.23 -2.50
C PRO A 71 3.66 4.11 -1.44
N VAL A 72 3.28 3.83 -0.20
CA VAL A 72 4.18 3.48 0.91
C VAL A 72 4.60 2.02 0.73
N ARG A 73 5.84 1.80 0.28
CA ARG A 73 6.41 0.46 0.17
C ARG A 73 6.91 -0.03 1.53
N ARG A 74 6.56 -1.26 1.88
CA ARG A 74 7.03 -1.95 3.11
C ARG A 74 7.74 -3.24 2.71
N PRO A 75 8.94 -3.16 2.11
CA PRO A 75 9.57 -4.28 1.40
C PRO A 75 9.79 -5.50 2.31
N PHE A 76 10.08 -5.29 3.59
CA PHE A 76 10.25 -6.39 4.54
C PHE A 76 8.96 -7.19 4.77
N GLN A 77 7.85 -6.51 5.09
CA GLN A 77 6.54 -7.16 5.29
C GLN A 77 6.00 -7.78 4.00
N GLU A 78 6.21 -7.09 2.88
CA GLU A 78 5.85 -7.55 1.54
C GLU A 78 6.56 -8.86 1.19
N THR A 79 7.89 -8.89 1.34
CA THR A 79 8.68 -10.10 1.10
C THR A 79 8.24 -11.24 2.00
N LEU A 80 8.02 -10.99 3.30
CA LEU A 80 7.52 -12.01 4.23
C LEU A 80 6.16 -12.58 3.81
N THR A 81 5.26 -11.72 3.34
CA THR A 81 3.92 -12.13 2.89
C THR A 81 3.99 -12.94 1.59
N GLU A 82 4.91 -12.58 0.70
CA GLU A 82 5.13 -13.30 -0.57
C GLU A 82 5.79 -14.67 -0.38
N ILE A 83 6.73 -14.80 0.55
CA ILE A 83 7.40 -16.09 0.82
C ILE A 83 6.60 -17.01 1.74
N ALA A 84 5.67 -16.46 2.55
CA ALA A 84 4.91 -17.22 3.53
C ALA A 84 4.23 -18.49 2.97
N PRO A 85 3.59 -18.48 1.77
CA PRO A 85 2.99 -19.69 1.20
C PRO A 85 4.01 -20.77 0.82
N VAL A 86 5.20 -20.38 0.37
CA VAL A 86 6.26 -21.33 0.00
C VAL A 86 6.82 -21.98 1.27
N PHE A 87 7.09 -21.17 2.29
CA PHE A 87 7.52 -21.68 3.59
C PHE A 87 6.46 -22.57 4.23
N SER A 88 5.18 -22.21 4.17
CA SER A 88 4.11 -23.02 4.75
C SER A 88 3.95 -24.37 4.05
N ALA A 89 4.06 -24.41 2.72
CA ALA A 89 4.05 -25.66 1.96
C ALA A 89 5.24 -26.56 2.34
N PHE A 90 6.45 -25.99 2.43
CA PHE A 90 7.65 -26.73 2.83
C PHE A 90 7.54 -27.26 4.27
N SER A 91 7.11 -26.42 5.20
CA SER A 91 6.86 -26.83 6.59
C SER A 91 5.77 -27.91 6.69
N ALA A 92 4.74 -27.87 5.85
CA ALA A 92 3.70 -28.89 5.84
C ALA A 92 4.25 -30.26 5.39
N VAL A 93 5.07 -30.31 4.33
CA VAL A 93 5.71 -31.54 3.87
C VAL A 93 6.62 -32.13 4.95
N ILE A 94 7.48 -31.30 5.56
CA ILE A 94 8.34 -31.73 6.67
C ILE A 94 7.50 -32.24 7.84
N GLY A 95 6.42 -31.53 8.19
CA GLY A 95 5.51 -31.93 9.27
C GLY A 95 4.87 -33.29 9.04
N VAL A 96 4.42 -33.59 7.81
CA VAL A 96 3.86 -34.91 7.46
C VAL A 96 4.93 -36.01 7.56
N VAL A 97 6.15 -35.75 7.08
CA VAL A 97 7.25 -36.73 7.16
C VAL A 97 7.66 -36.99 8.62
N ALA A 98 7.81 -35.93 9.42
CA ALA A 98 8.19 -36.06 10.83
C ALA A 98 7.14 -36.82 11.64
N THR A 99 5.86 -36.51 11.44
CA THR A 99 4.75 -37.18 12.16
C THR A 99 4.58 -38.64 11.75
N THR A 100 4.82 -38.99 10.49
CA THR A 100 4.78 -40.40 10.07
C THR A 100 5.93 -41.21 10.66
N ILE A 101 7.14 -40.65 10.73
CA ILE A 101 8.30 -41.31 11.37
C ILE A 101 8.06 -41.54 12.87
N THR A 102 7.57 -40.54 13.59
CA THR A 102 7.30 -40.68 15.03
C THR A 102 6.22 -41.72 15.32
N LEU A 103 5.19 -41.81 14.46
CA LEU A 103 4.13 -42.80 14.58
C LEU A 103 4.63 -44.23 14.33
N ILE A 104 5.53 -44.43 13.36
CA ILE A 104 6.21 -45.73 13.14
C ILE A 104 7.05 -46.12 14.35
N TYR A 105 7.77 -45.17 14.95
CA TYR A 105 8.60 -45.41 16.13
C TYR A 105 7.75 -45.85 17.34
N LEU A 106 6.60 -45.20 17.55
CA LEU A 106 5.65 -45.57 18.62
C LEU A 106 5.04 -46.96 18.46
N ILE A 107 4.74 -47.39 17.23
CA ILE A 107 4.18 -48.73 16.97
C ILE A 107 5.25 -49.84 17.18
N LYS A 108 6.54 -49.51 17.06
CA LYS A 108 7.64 -50.46 17.21
C LYS A 108 8.11 -50.64 18.67
N GLN A 109 7.72 -49.77 19.59
CA GLN A 109 7.92 -49.95 21.04
C GLN A 109 6.81 -50.84 21.62
#